data_AF-A0A4P8VHY7-F1
#
_entry.id   AF-A0A4P8VHY7-F1
#
_cell.length_a   1.000
_cell.length_b   1.000
_cell.length_c   1.000
_cell.angle_alpha   90.00
_cell.angle_beta   90.00
_cell.angle_gamma   90.00
#
_symmetry.space_group_name_H-M   'P 1'
#
loop_
_entity.id
_entity.type
_entity.pdbx_description
1 polymer ?
#
loop_
_entity_poly.entity_id
_entity_poly.type
_entity_poly.pdbx_seq_one_letter_code
_entity_poly.pdbx_strand_id
1 'polypeptide(L)'
;NVKETGQVLLVNYEDINNLKTTTIGAARFLHDGGWDSTKRYFMTAANQSNKIAVIDSKDQKLTALVDVDKIPHPGRGANLIDP
;
A
#
# COMPACT_ATOMS: atom_id res chain seq x y z
N ASN A 1 6.37 0.84 -14.94
CA ASN A 1 5.07 1.08 -14.26
C ASN A 1 5.39 1.46 -12.81
N VAL A 2 4.50 2.18 -12.13
CA VAL A 2 4.69 2.56 -10.70
C VAL A 2 4.90 1.32 -9.80
N LYS A 3 4.35 0.18 -10.23
CA LYS A 3 4.46 -1.12 -9.57
C LYS A 3 5.87 -1.71 -9.57
N GLU A 4 6.61 -1.63 -10.68
CA GLU A 4 7.97 -2.19 -10.75
C GLU A 4 9.00 -1.26 -10.08
N THR A 5 8.70 0.04 -9.96
CA THR A 5 9.53 0.99 -9.18
C THR A 5 9.29 0.90 -7.67
N GLY A 6 8.21 0.22 -7.25
CA GLY A 6 7.88 0.05 -5.83
C GLY A 6 7.39 1.34 -5.18
N GLN A 7 6.69 2.17 -5.93
CA GLN A 7 6.15 3.44 -5.46
C GLN A 7 4.64 3.35 -5.23
N VAL A 8 4.14 4.04 -4.21
CA VAL A 8 2.71 4.31 -4.05
C VAL A 8 2.47 5.80 -4.20
N LEU A 9 1.49 6.17 -5.03
CA LEU A 9 1.11 7.55 -5.25
C LEU A 9 -0.22 7.81 -4.55
N LEU A 10 -0.21 8.74 -3.60
CA LEU A 10 -1.44 9.34 -3.07
C LEU A 10 -1.73 10.56 -3.94
N VAL A 11 -2.82 10.49 -4.71
CA VAL A 11 -3.21 11.54 -5.66
C VAL A 11 -4.35 12.35 -5.06
N ASN A 12 -4.11 13.63 -4.81
CA ASN A 12 -5.18 14.56 -4.42
C ASN A 12 -5.92 15.04 -5.67
N TYR A 13 -7.22 14.75 -5.72
CA TYR A 13 -8.12 15.07 -6.83
C TYR A 13 -9.06 16.26 -6.53
N GLU A 14 -8.81 17.03 -5.47
CA GLU A 14 -9.57 18.24 -5.12
C GLU A 14 -9.48 19.32 -6.22
N ASP A 15 -8.32 19.43 -6.89
CA ASP A 15 -8.12 20.27 -8.06
C ASP A 15 -7.37 19.49 -9.14
N ILE A 16 -8.12 19.02 -10.14
CA ILE A 16 -7.58 18.22 -11.25
C ILE A 16 -6.75 19.04 -12.23
N ASN A 17 -6.83 20.37 -12.20
CA ASN A 17 -5.99 21.24 -13.03
C ASN A 17 -4.63 21.49 -12.36
N ASN A 18 -4.54 21.35 -11.04
CA ASN A 18 -3.34 21.54 -10.23
C ASN A 18 -3.08 20.32 -9.33
N LEU A 19 -2.89 19.15 -9.96
CA LEU A 19 -2.73 17.87 -9.26
C LEU A 19 -1.57 17.93 -8.25
N LYS A 20 -1.90 17.56 -7.00
CA LYS A 20 -0.91 17.31 -5.95
C LYS A 20 -0.77 15.81 -5.74
N THR A 21 0.47 15.32 -5.73
CA THR A 21 0.76 13.91 -5.49
C THR A 21 1.82 13.76 -4.41
N THR A 22 1.62 12.77 -3.54
CA THR A 22 2.63 12.31 -2.59
C THR A 22 3.14 10.95 -3.05
N THR A 23 4.43 10.88 -3.40
CA THR A 23 5.09 9.64 -3.82
C THR A 23 5.79 9.00 -2.64
N ILE A 24 5.38 7.79 -2.29
CA ILE A 24 5.91 7.02 -1.17
C ILE A 24 6.70 5.83 -1.73
N GLY A 25 7.97 5.71 -1.36
CA GLY A 25 8.75 4.51 -1.62
C GLY A 25 8.30 3.36 -0.71
N ALA A 26 8.08 2.17 -1.27
CA ALA A 26 7.69 0.97 -0.55
C ALA A 26 8.66 -0.18 -0.88
N ALA A 27 8.21 -1.18 -1.66
CA ALA A 27 9.03 -2.28 -2.15
C ALA A 27 8.63 -2.60 -3.60
N ARG A 28 9.57 -3.08 -4.41
CA ARG A 28 9.31 -3.40 -5.83
C ARG A 28 8.28 -4.51 -5.97
N PHE A 29 7.59 -4.51 -7.11
CA PHE A 29 6.56 -5.49 -7.47
C PHE A 29 5.29 -5.38 -6.62
N LEU A 30 4.86 -4.14 -6.38
CA LEU A 30 3.54 -3.88 -5.79
C LEU A 30 2.45 -4.46 -6.69
N HIS A 31 1.48 -5.13 -6.08
CA HIS A 31 0.46 -5.87 -6.81
C HIS A 31 -0.96 -5.44 -6.42
N ASP A 32 -1.51 -6.11 -5.40
CA ASP A 32 -2.85 -5.96 -4.84
C ASP A 32 -2.78 -5.56 -3.37
N GLY A 33 -3.92 -5.18 -2.78
CA GLY A 33 -3.98 -4.65 -1.43
C GLY A 33 -5.36 -4.17 -1.05
N GLY A 34 -5.53 -3.88 0.24
CA GLY A 34 -6.79 -3.39 0.78
C GLY A 34 -6.59 -2.55 2.02
N TRP A 35 -7.69 -1.94 2.43
CA TRP A 35 -7.75 -1.15 3.65
C TRP A 35 -7.87 -2.05 4.88
N ASP A 36 -7.24 -1.62 5.97
CA ASP A 36 -7.52 -2.14 7.29
C ASP A 36 -9.00 -1.87 7.70
N SER A 37 -9.39 -2.39 8.86
CA SER A 37 -10.75 -2.24 9.40
C SER A 37 -11.12 -0.77 9.66
N THR A 38 -10.15 0.08 10.00
CA THR A 38 -10.37 1.51 10.30
C THR A 38 -10.34 2.42 9.07
N LYS A 39 -9.99 1.88 7.89
CA LYS A 39 -9.82 2.64 6.63
C LYS A 39 -8.75 3.73 6.70
N ARG A 40 -7.74 3.56 7.56
CA ARG A 40 -6.60 4.46 7.67
C ARG A 40 -5.35 3.89 7.03
N TYR A 41 -5.11 2.59 7.17
CA TYR A 41 -3.91 1.96 6.69
C TYR A 41 -4.19 1.18 5.41
N PHE A 42 -3.47 1.51 4.35
CA PHE A 42 -3.48 0.73 3.13
C PHE A 42 -2.39 -0.33 3.20
N MET A 43 -2.78 -1.60 3.12
CA MET A 43 -1.89 -2.74 3.16
C MET A 43 -1.82 -3.36 1.76
N THR A 44 -0.64 -3.38 1.16
CA THR A 44 -0.44 -3.87 -0.21
C THR A 44 0.73 -4.84 -0.33
N ALA A 45 0.56 -5.89 -1.13
CA ALA A 45 1.56 -6.90 -1.38
C ALA A 45 2.61 -6.40 -2.38
N ALA A 46 3.87 -6.45 -1.98
CA ALA A 46 5.04 -6.44 -2.86
C ALA A 46 5.43 -7.89 -3.16
N ASN A 47 4.70 -8.53 -4.07
CA ASN A 47 4.60 -9.99 -4.12
C ASN A 47 5.95 -10.68 -4.39
N GLN A 48 6.67 -10.30 -5.44
CA GLN A 48 8.00 -10.85 -5.75
C GLN A 48 9.10 -10.35 -4.81
N SER A 49 8.76 -9.49 -3.85
CA SER A 49 9.65 -9.07 -2.76
C SER A 49 9.31 -9.77 -1.43
N ASN A 50 8.30 -10.65 -1.38
CA ASN A 50 7.81 -11.33 -0.18
C ASN A 50 7.50 -10.38 0.99
N LYS A 51 6.89 -9.23 0.70
CA LYS A 51 6.57 -8.20 1.72
C LYS A 51 5.15 -7.68 1.60
N ILE A 52 4.60 -7.23 2.72
CA ILE A 52 3.43 -6.35 2.80
C ILE A 52 3.88 -4.94 3.17
N ALA A 53 3.59 -3.96 2.32
CA ALA A 53 3.79 -2.55 2.63
C ALA A 53 2.55 -1.98 3.32
N VAL A 54 2.75 -1.25 4.41
CA VAL A 54 1.69 -0.60 5.19
C VAL A 54 1.87 0.91 5.08
N ILE A 55 0.86 1.58 4.56
CA ILE A 55 0.88 3.03 4.28
C ILE A 55 -0.20 3.71 5.12
N ASP A 56 0.18 4.74 5.87
CA ASP A 56 -0.78 5.59 6.58
C ASP A 56 -1.33 6.62 5.60
N SER A 57 -2.62 6.53 5.28
CA SER A 57 -3.26 7.46 4.32
C SER A 57 -3.48 8.85 4.91
N LYS A 58 -3.56 8.95 6.24
CA LYS A 58 -3.75 10.22 6.95
C LYS A 58 -2.44 11.00 7.01
N ASP A 59 -1.38 10.33 7.45
CA ASP A 59 -0.05 10.95 7.59
C ASP A 59 0.77 10.89 6.29
N GLN A 60 0.24 10.24 5.24
CA GLN A 60 0.83 10.11 3.90
C GLN A 60 2.25 9.55 3.90
N LYS A 61 2.50 8.50 4.70
CA LYS A 61 3.84 7.92 4.88
C LYS A 61 3.81 6.39 4.91
N LEU A 62 4.94 5.78 4.53
CA LEU A 62 5.19 4.37 4.79
C LEU A 62 5.34 4.16 6.29
N THR A 63 4.58 3.23 6.85
CA THR A 63 4.62 2.90 8.29
C THR A 63 5.43 1.63 8.53
N ALA A 64 5.30 0.62 7.67
CA ALA A 64 6.02 -0.64 7.80
C ALA A 64 6.22 -1.36 6.47
N LEU A 65 7.26 -2.19 6.42
CA LEU A 65 7.43 -3.27 5.45
C LEU A 65 7.51 -4.58 6.24
N VAL A 66 6.46 -5.39 6.15
CA VAL A 66 6.32 -6.64 6.90
C VAL A 66 6.77 -7.78 6.01
N ASP A 67 7.75 -8.57 6.48
CA ASP A 67 8.16 -9.81 5.83
C ASP A 67 7.09 -10.88 5.94
N VAL A 68 6.86 -11.61 4.86
CA VAL A 68 5.96 -12.76 4.78
C VAL A 68 6.63 -13.87 3.98
N ASP A 69 6.08 -15.09 4.01
CA ASP A 69 6.79 -16.25 3.47
C ASP A 69 7.08 -16.17 1.96
N LYS A 70 6.04 -16.25 1.12
CA LYS A 70 6.25 -16.32 -0.33
C LYS A 70 5.07 -15.77 -1.13
N ILE A 71 5.38 -14.86 -2.05
CA ILE A 71 4.48 -14.31 -3.08
C ILE A 71 3.08 -14.02 -2.50
N PRO A 72 2.96 -13.07 -1.55
CA PRO A 72 1.66 -12.70 -1.00
C PRO A 72 0.71 -12.23 -2.10
N HIS A 73 -0.53 -12.69 -2.03
CA HIS A 73 -1.59 -12.33 -2.99
C HIS A 73 -2.94 -12.19 -2.27
N PRO A 74 -3.12 -11.16 -1.42
CA PRO A 74 -4.26 -11.02 -0.52
C PRO A 74 -5.58 -10.64 -1.21
N GLY A 75 -5.58 -10.24 -2.48
CA GLY A 75 -6.68 -9.50 -3.08
C GLY A 75 -6.89 -8.18 -2.34
N ARG A 76 -8.03 -8.03 -1.67
CA ARG A 76 -8.30 -6.92 -0.74
C ARG A 76 -8.03 -7.25 0.73
N GLY A 77 -7.57 -8.47 1.01
CA GLY A 77 -7.37 -8.98 2.36
C GLY A 77 -8.67 -9.32 3.08
N ALA A 78 -8.53 -9.74 4.34
CA ALA A 78 -9.63 -10.00 5.27
C ALA A 78 -9.32 -9.34 6.60
N ASN A 79 -10.27 -8.57 7.15
CA ASN A 79 -10.15 -7.95 8.46
C ASN A 79 -11.06 -8.70 9.43
N LEU A 80 -10.50 -9.23 10.51
CA LEU A 80 -11.24 -9.88 11.60
C LEU A 80 -10.64 -9.46 12.95
N ILE A 81 -11.45 -9.49 13.99
CA ILE A 81 -10.96 -9.41 15.38
C ILE A 81 -10.68 -10.86 15.79
N ASP A 82 -9.41 -11.16 16.04
CA ASP A 82 -8.99 -12.45 16.61
C ASP A 82 -9.37 -12.45 18.11
N PRO A 83 -10.01 -13.53 18.63
CA PRO A 83 -10.54 -13.59 20.00
C PRO A 83 -9.47 -13.63 21.10
#